data_AF-A0A4Q5QIY3-F1
#
_entry.id   AF-A0A4Q5QIY3-F1
#
_cell.length_a   1.000
_cell.length_b   1.000
_cell.length_c   1.000
_cell.angle_alpha   90.00
_cell.angle_beta   90.00
_cell.angle_gamma   90.00
#
_symmetry.space_group_name_H-M   'P 1'
#
loop_
_entity.id
_entity.type
_entity.pdbx_description
1 polymer ?
#
loop_
_entity_poly.entity_id
_entity_poly.type
_entity_poly.pdbx_seq_one_letter_code
_entity_poly.pdbx_strand_id
1 'polypeptide(L)'
;MEGMDMNYVADWNNNVARLQGTYDATQEHDACGVGLVAALDGKKRRDVVEAGIEALRAVWHRGAVDADGKTGDGAGIHLEIPYDFFLAAIQHSGHRVDPAHALAVGMVFLPKTDLGAQERCRQIVETEILNFGYGIYGWRQVPIDVSVIGEKANATRPEIEQIMINGGNVDPARFERDLYVIRRRIEKQAIAAQVAELYLCSLSCRSIIYKGMFLAASLTDFYPDLLDKRFVSRFAIYHQRYSTNTFPTWRLAQPFRMLAHNGEINTLSGNVNWMKSHETRLAAGELDAYIEDVKPVVQAGSSDTATLDQVFELLVRAGRDAPMTKALTIPASVGQDATMKKSHADMFLYCNAVMEPWDGPAAIAATDGRWVIGGLDRNGLRPLRYTIT
;
A
#
# COMPACT_ATOMS: atom_id res chain seq x y z
N MET A 1 15.51 -30.52 19.85
CA MET A 1 14.37 -30.27 20.75
C MET A 1 14.96 -29.91 22.11
N GLU A 2 15.27 -28.64 22.31
CA GLU A 2 15.67 -28.07 23.61
C GLU A 2 15.61 -26.54 23.45
N GLY A 3 14.89 -25.86 24.35
CA GLY A 3 14.77 -24.39 24.40
C GLY A 3 13.57 -23.81 23.66
N MET A 4 12.35 -24.28 23.95
CA MET A 4 11.12 -23.65 23.48
C MET A 4 10.83 -22.41 24.35
N ASP A 5 11.12 -21.21 23.85
CA ASP A 5 10.87 -19.96 24.58
C ASP A 5 9.38 -19.59 24.51
N MET A 6 8.58 -20.23 25.37
CA MET A 6 7.13 -20.04 25.51
C MET A 6 6.73 -18.63 25.99
N ASN A 7 7.66 -17.71 26.21
CA ASN A 7 7.39 -16.40 26.79
C ASN A 7 7.49 -15.21 25.84
N TYR A 8 7.90 -15.36 24.57
CA TYR A 8 8.06 -14.21 23.67
C TYR A 8 6.79 -13.35 23.54
N VAL A 9 5.60 -13.94 23.38
CA VAL A 9 4.34 -13.18 23.24
C VAL A 9 3.98 -12.46 24.55
N ALA A 10 4.27 -13.09 25.70
CA ALA A 10 4.06 -12.48 27.01
C ALA A 10 5.05 -11.32 27.22
N ASP A 11 6.32 -11.51 26.86
CA ASP A 11 7.37 -10.50 26.93
C ASP A 11 7.15 -9.38 25.92
N TRP A 12 6.59 -9.67 24.74
CA TRP A 12 6.14 -8.70 23.75
C TRP A 12 5.03 -7.82 24.34
N ASN A 13 3.97 -8.43 24.89
CA ASN A 13 2.88 -7.69 25.54
C ASN A 13 3.39 -6.86 26.72
N ASN A 14 4.30 -7.40 27.53
CA ASN A 14 4.91 -6.71 28.67
C ASN A 14 5.80 -5.55 28.22
N ASN A 15 6.56 -5.70 27.12
CA ASN A 15 7.40 -4.65 26.57
C ASN A 15 6.57 -3.56 25.90
N VAL A 16 5.53 -3.92 25.13
CA VAL A 16 4.56 -2.97 24.59
C VAL A 16 3.93 -2.17 25.73
N ALA A 17 3.49 -2.83 26.80
CA ALA A 17 2.93 -2.16 27.98
C ALA A 17 3.95 -1.28 28.73
N ARG A 18 5.23 -1.69 28.82
CA ARG A 18 6.30 -0.86 29.42
C ARG A 18 6.67 0.35 28.57
N LEU A 19 6.56 0.22 27.25
CA LEU A 19 6.88 1.28 26.29
C LEU A 19 5.71 2.25 26.06
N GLN A 20 4.49 1.89 26.50
CA GLN A 20 3.36 2.82 26.55
C GLN A 20 3.74 4.07 27.38
N GLY A 21 3.89 5.21 26.71
CA GLY A 21 4.22 6.49 27.31
C GLY A 21 5.70 6.89 27.30
N THR A 22 6.61 6.01 26.88
CA THR A 22 8.04 6.33 26.66
C THR A 22 8.47 6.25 25.19
N TYR A 23 7.75 5.44 24.40
CA TYR A 23 7.89 5.38 22.95
C TYR A 23 6.83 6.25 22.28
N ASP A 24 7.28 7.22 21.48
CA ASP A 24 6.42 8.02 20.62
C ASP A 24 6.58 7.51 19.18
N ALA A 25 5.57 6.82 18.65
CA ALA A 25 5.56 6.32 17.28
C ALA A 25 5.70 7.45 16.23
N THR A 26 5.52 8.71 16.63
CA THR A 26 5.74 9.87 15.75
C THR A 26 7.21 10.25 15.56
N GLN A 27 8.14 9.59 16.27
CA GLN A 27 9.59 9.80 16.17
C GLN A 27 10.32 8.65 15.43
N GLU A 28 9.62 7.81 14.67
CA GLU A 28 10.26 6.75 13.86
C GLU A 28 11.04 7.35 12.67
N HIS A 29 12.27 6.87 12.43
CA HIS A 29 13.10 7.25 11.28
C HIS A 29 13.33 6.05 10.35
N ASP A 30 13.12 6.26 9.04
CA ASP A 30 13.23 5.19 8.04
C ASP A 30 14.29 5.49 6.96
N ALA A 31 15.16 4.50 6.67
CA ALA A 31 16.22 4.58 5.65
C ALA A 31 16.08 3.43 4.63
N CYS A 32 15.17 3.60 3.67
CA CYS A 32 14.69 2.54 2.79
C CYS A 32 15.37 2.46 1.40
N GLY A 33 15.03 1.40 0.65
CA GLY A 33 15.20 1.34 -0.80
C GLY A 33 13.83 1.40 -1.49
N VAL A 34 13.67 2.28 -2.49
CA VAL A 34 12.46 2.39 -3.32
C VAL A 34 12.84 2.36 -4.79
N GLY A 35 11.95 1.83 -5.63
CA GLY A 35 12.11 1.96 -7.07
C GLY A 35 10.92 1.50 -7.89
N LEU A 36 11.12 1.58 -9.20
CA LEU A 36 10.10 1.55 -10.22
C LEU A 36 10.69 0.95 -11.50
N VAL A 37 10.00 -0.02 -12.08
CA VAL A 37 10.22 -0.50 -13.46
C VAL A 37 8.94 -0.28 -14.25
N ALA A 38 9.02 0.25 -15.48
CA ALA A 38 7.85 0.47 -16.32
C ALA A 38 8.14 0.20 -17.81
N ALA A 39 7.15 -0.37 -18.50
CA ALA A 39 7.15 -0.54 -19.94
C ALA A 39 6.69 0.76 -20.63
N LEU A 40 7.58 1.40 -21.40
CA LEU A 40 7.29 2.66 -22.08
C LEU A 40 6.25 2.54 -23.20
N ASP A 41 6.09 1.35 -23.78
CA ASP A 41 5.08 1.06 -24.80
C ASP A 41 3.69 0.71 -24.21
N GLY A 42 3.59 0.68 -22.87
CA GLY A 42 2.36 0.36 -22.17
C GLY A 42 1.88 -1.08 -22.34
N LYS A 43 2.74 -2.03 -22.72
CA LYS A 43 2.37 -3.45 -22.83
C LYS A 43 2.74 -4.22 -21.56
N LYS A 44 1.82 -5.08 -21.10
CA LYS A 44 2.08 -5.97 -19.95
C LYS A 44 3.12 -7.00 -20.32
N ARG A 45 4.13 -7.19 -19.47
CA ARG A 45 5.19 -8.17 -19.69
C ARG A 45 5.62 -8.83 -18.39
N ARG A 46 6.18 -10.04 -18.50
CA ARG A 46 6.74 -10.79 -17.38
C ARG A 46 8.10 -10.21 -16.95
N ASP A 47 8.89 -9.72 -17.91
CA ASP A 47 10.21 -9.13 -17.66
C ASP A 47 10.17 -7.94 -16.70
N VAL A 48 9.10 -7.13 -16.71
CA VAL A 48 8.88 -6.02 -15.77
C VAL A 48 8.74 -6.53 -14.33
N VAL A 49 8.02 -7.62 -14.13
CA VAL A 49 7.83 -8.24 -12.81
C VAL A 49 9.15 -8.84 -12.32
N GLU A 50 9.86 -9.55 -13.20
CA GLU A 50 11.16 -10.15 -12.89
C GLU A 50 12.22 -9.10 -12.55
N ALA A 51 12.26 -7.98 -13.30
CA ALA A 51 13.13 -6.85 -13.00
C ALA A 51 12.82 -6.19 -11.66
N GLY A 52 11.53 -6.07 -11.28
CA GLY A 52 11.14 -5.58 -9.96
C GLY A 52 11.59 -6.51 -8.81
N ILE A 53 11.48 -7.84 -9.02
CA ILE A 53 11.95 -8.85 -8.07
C ILE A 53 13.48 -8.82 -7.96
N GLU A 54 14.19 -8.73 -9.09
CA GLU A 54 15.65 -8.64 -9.12
C GLU A 54 16.16 -7.38 -8.42
N ALA A 55 15.49 -6.26 -8.64
CA ALA A 55 15.83 -5.01 -7.96
C ALA A 55 15.64 -5.11 -6.44
N LEU A 56 14.58 -5.78 -5.96
CA LEU A 56 14.39 -6.07 -4.53
C LEU A 56 15.53 -6.92 -3.96
N ARG A 57 15.99 -7.93 -4.70
CA ARG A 57 17.14 -8.75 -4.31
C ARG A 57 18.43 -7.93 -4.20
N ALA A 58 18.54 -6.79 -4.88
CA ALA A 58 19.73 -5.94 -4.85
C ALA A 58 19.73 -4.89 -3.72
N VAL A 59 18.61 -4.66 -3.02
CA VAL A 59 18.50 -3.63 -1.96
C VAL A 59 18.62 -4.17 -0.53
N TRP A 60 18.99 -5.44 -0.35
CA TRP A 60 19.15 -6.07 0.97
C TRP A 60 20.10 -5.31 1.90
N HIS A 61 21.16 -4.70 1.34
CA HIS A 61 22.15 -3.91 2.08
C HIS A 61 21.60 -2.58 2.64
N ARG A 62 20.34 -2.24 2.32
CA ARG A 62 19.62 -1.05 2.80
C ARG A 62 18.43 -1.40 3.70
N GLY A 63 18.21 -2.67 4.01
CA GLY A 63 17.24 -3.09 5.01
C GLY A 63 17.92 -3.45 6.32
N ALA A 64 17.22 -3.33 7.44
CA ALA A 64 17.68 -3.96 8.67
C ALA A 64 17.37 -5.45 8.60
N VAL A 65 18.29 -6.24 9.13
CA VAL A 65 18.09 -7.67 9.37
C VAL A 65 18.14 -7.85 10.87
N ASP A 66 17.11 -8.48 11.44
CA ASP A 66 17.10 -8.80 12.86
C ASP A 66 18.19 -9.84 13.17
N ALA A 67 18.50 -10.01 14.46
CA ALA A 67 19.52 -10.97 14.92
C ALA A 67 19.24 -12.42 14.49
N ASP A 68 18.00 -12.75 14.13
CA ASP A 68 17.60 -14.07 13.63
C ASP A 68 17.98 -14.33 12.16
N GLY A 69 18.50 -13.33 11.44
CA GLY A 69 18.95 -13.44 10.05
C GLY A 69 17.83 -13.61 9.02
N LYS A 70 16.56 -13.58 9.43
CA LYS A 70 15.39 -13.86 8.57
C LYS A 70 14.34 -12.76 8.63
N THR A 71 14.13 -12.16 9.80
CA THR A 71 13.19 -11.07 9.99
C THR A 71 13.80 -9.79 9.40
N GLY A 72 13.08 -9.18 8.46
CA GLY A 72 13.37 -7.86 7.94
C GLY A 72 12.20 -6.90 8.20
N ASP A 73 12.47 -5.60 8.20
CA ASP A 73 11.51 -4.56 8.60
C ASP A 73 10.33 -4.33 7.65
N GLY A 74 10.32 -5.04 6.52
CA GLY A 74 9.23 -5.06 5.57
C GLY A 74 9.70 -4.91 4.13
N ALA A 75 9.17 -5.72 3.24
CA ALA A 75 9.40 -5.65 1.81
C ALA A 75 8.08 -5.84 1.05
N GLY A 76 8.04 -5.35 -0.18
CA GLY A 76 6.89 -5.59 -1.03
C GLY A 76 7.06 -5.13 -2.47
N ILE A 77 6.11 -5.58 -3.29
CA ILE A 77 5.97 -5.25 -4.69
C ILE A 77 4.51 -4.94 -5.01
N HIS A 78 4.30 -3.93 -5.86
CA HIS A 78 3.01 -3.47 -6.36
C HIS A 78 3.00 -3.62 -7.87
N LEU A 79 2.04 -4.41 -8.35
CA LEU A 79 1.91 -4.83 -9.74
C LEU A 79 0.50 -4.56 -10.24
N GLU A 80 0.30 -4.66 -11.54
CA GLU A 80 -1.05 -4.82 -12.08
C GLU A 80 -1.63 -6.19 -11.72
N ILE A 81 -2.95 -6.29 -11.65
CA ILE A 81 -3.63 -7.57 -11.45
C ILE A 81 -3.37 -8.48 -12.66
N PRO A 82 -2.77 -9.67 -12.45
CA PRO A 82 -2.59 -10.66 -13.51
C PRO A 82 -3.91 -11.39 -13.78
N TYR A 83 -4.72 -10.82 -14.68
CA TYR A 83 -6.07 -11.31 -14.99
C TYR A 83 -6.10 -12.82 -15.29
N ASP A 84 -5.21 -13.33 -16.13
CA ASP A 84 -5.19 -14.76 -16.51
C ASP A 84 -4.89 -15.69 -15.32
N PHE A 85 -4.11 -15.22 -14.35
CA PHE A 85 -3.84 -15.97 -13.13
C PHE A 85 -5.09 -16.10 -12.26
N PHE A 86 -5.78 -14.98 -12.01
CA PHE A 86 -6.99 -14.97 -11.20
C PHE A 86 -8.19 -15.61 -11.89
N LEU A 87 -8.32 -15.46 -13.21
CA LEU A 87 -9.34 -16.14 -14.00
C LEU A 87 -9.25 -17.67 -13.83
N ALA A 88 -8.04 -18.22 -13.91
CA ALA A 88 -7.81 -19.64 -13.69
C ALA A 88 -8.13 -20.06 -12.25
N ALA A 89 -7.81 -19.23 -11.25
CA ALA A 89 -8.15 -19.49 -9.85
C ALA A 89 -9.67 -19.56 -9.63
N ILE A 90 -10.43 -18.64 -10.23
CA ILE A 90 -11.90 -18.61 -10.15
C ILE A 90 -12.52 -19.81 -10.88
N GLN A 91 -11.98 -20.18 -12.05
CA GLN A 91 -12.44 -21.36 -12.77
C GLN A 91 -12.16 -22.65 -11.98
N HIS A 92 -11.04 -22.72 -11.27
CA HIS A 92 -10.69 -23.86 -10.43
C HIS A 92 -11.63 -24.03 -9.23
N SER A 93 -12.20 -22.94 -8.70
CA SER A 93 -13.24 -23.00 -7.66
C SER A 93 -14.63 -23.35 -8.20
N GLY A 94 -14.77 -23.59 -9.51
CA GLY A 94 -16.02 -24.04 -10.14
C GLY A 94 -16.92 -22.91 -10.64
N HIS A 95 -16.48 -21.65 -10.53
CA HIS A 95 -17.24 -20.51 -11.03
C HIS A 95 -17.03 -20.32 -12.53
N ARG A 96 -18.08 -19.85 -13.22
CA ARG A 96 -17.98 -19.37 -14.60
C ARG A 96 -17.70 -17.88 -14.57
N VAL A 97 -16.72 -17.44 -15.36
CA VAL A 97 -16.35 -16.03 -15.52
C VAL A 97 -16.64 -15.63 -16.94
N ASP A 98 -17.38 -14.53 -17.11
CA ASP A 98 -17.47 -13.85 -18.38
C ASP A 98 -16.21 -13.00 -18.55
N PRO A 99 -15.37 -13.24 -19.59
CA PRO A 99 -14.18 -12.43 -19.83
C PRO A 99 -14.46 -10.94 -20.05
N ALA A 100 -15.69 -10.56 -20.40
CA ALA A 100 -16.11 -9.16 -20.53
C ALA A 100 -16.32 -8.47 -19.18
N HIS A 101 -16.54 -9.23 -18.10
CA HIS A 101 -16.76 -8.65 -16.79
C HIS A 101 -15.47 -8.13 -16.15
N ALA A 102 -15.57 -6.98 -15.51
CA ALA A 102 -14.50 -6.45 -14.69
C ALA A 102 -14.25 -7.37 -13.49
N LEU A 103 -12.98 -7.67 -13.24
CA LEU A 103 -12.51 -8.44 -12.09
C LEU A 103 -11.74 -7.51 -11.15
N ALA A 104 -12.04 -7.60 -9.86
CA ALA A 104 -11.25 -6.98 -8.80
C ALA A 104 -10.74 -8.01 -7.80
N VAL A 105 -9.64 -7.67 -7.15
CA VAL A 105 -9.02 -8.48 -6.11
C VAL A 105 -8.74 -7.61 -4.90
N GLY A 106 -9.17 -8.08 -3.73
CA GLY A 106 -8.72 -7.57 -2.44
C GLY A 106 -7.59 -8.43 -1.91
N MET A 107 -6.46 -7.84 -1.52
CA MET A 107 -5.40 -8.51 -0.76
C MET A 107 -5.56 -8.11 0.72
N VAL A 108 -5.94 -9.07 1.54
CA VAL A 108 -6.44 -8.83 2.90
C VAL A 108 -5.58 -9.54 3.93
N PHE A 109 -5.24 -8.81 4.98
CA PHE A 109 -4.67 -9.33 6.21
C PHE A 109 -5.78 -9.46 7.24
N LEU A 110 -5.94 -10.65 7.78
CA LEU A 110 -6.93 -11.04 8.77
C LEU A 110 -6.23 -11.41 10.09
N PRO A 111 -6.94 -11.37 11.23
CA PRO A 111 -6.43 -11.90 12.50
C PRO A 111 -5.99 -13.36 12.34
N LYS A 112 -4.79 -13.75 12.79
CA LYS A 112 -4.29 -15.12 12.59
C LYS A 112 -4.83 -16.13 13.61
N THR A 113 -4.95 -15.74 14.86
CA THR A 113 -5.19 -16.66 15.99
C THR A 113 -6.64 -16.69 16.48
N ASP A 114 -7.46 -15.68 16.13
CA ASP A 114 -8.89 -15.62 16.47
C ASP A 114 -9.74 -15.94 15.23
N LEU A 115 -10.19 -17.19 15.10
CA LEU A 115 -11.06 -17.63 14.01
C LEU A 115 -12.42 -16.91 14.01
N GLY A 116 -12.94 -16.55 15.19
CA GLY A 116 -14.17 -15.78 15.29
C GLY A 116 -14.00 -14.37 14.75
N ALA A 117 -12.86 -13.73 15.02
CA ALA A 117 -12.51 -12.44 14.42
C ALA A 117 -12.28 -12.55 12.91
N GLN A 118 -11.67 -13.64 12.42
CA GLN A 118 -11.54 -13.86 10.97
C GLN A 118 -12.89 -13.88 10.27
N GLU A 119 -13.85 -14.66 10.78
CA GLU A 119 -15.20 -14.72 10.19
C GLU A 119 -15.90 -13.37 10.26
N ARG A 120 -15.81 -12.64 11.37
CA ARG A 120 -16.33 -11.26 11.46
C ARG A 120 -15.70 -10.35 10.40
N CYS A 121 -14.39 -10.46 10.19
CA CYS A 121 -13.69 -9.68 9.17
C CYS A 121 -14.17 -10.03 7.76
N ARG A 122 -14.31 -11.33 7.42
CA ARG A 122 -14.84 -11.77 6.13
C ARG A 122 -16.26 -11.27 5.92
N GLN A 123 -17.12 -11.38 6.93
CA GLN A 123 -18.50 -10.87 6.90
C GLN A 123 -18.56 -9.36 6.63
N ILE A 124 -17.72 -8.56 7.30
CA ILE A 124 -17.65 -7.11 7.06
C ILE A 124 -17.25 -6.82 5.61
N VAL A 125 -16.20 -7.49 5.12
CA VAL A 125 -15.70 -7.31 3.76
C VAL A 125 -16.78 -7.68 2.73
N GLU A 126 -17.39 -8.85 2.88
CA GLU A 126 -18.45 -9.34 2.00
C GLU A 126 -19.67 -8.42 2.01
N THR A 127 -20.11 -8.00 3.20
CA THR A 127 -21.28 -7.14 3.37
C THR A 127 -21.11 -5.82 2.63
N GLU A 128 -19.96 -5.15 2.76
CA GLU A 128 -19.75 -3.87 2.08
C GLU A 128 -19.62 -4.00 0.56
N ILE A 129 -19.06 -5.11 0.06
CA ILE A 129 -19.02 -5.41 -1.38
C ILE A 129 -20.44 -5.64 -1.93
N LEU A 130 -21.24 -6.45 -1.22
CA LEU A 130 -22.62 -6.77 -1.59
C LEU A 130 -23.55 -5.55 -1.50
N ASN A 131 -23.35 -4.66 -0.53
CA ASN A 131 -24.10 -3.41 -0.38
C ASN A 131 -23.93 -2.48 -1.59
N PHE A 132 -22.80 -2.55 -2.30
CA PHE A 132 -22.56 -1.83 -3.55
C PHE A 132 -23.10 -2.57 -4.80
N GLY A 133 -23.68 -3.76 -4.62
CA GLY A 133 -24.27 -4.56 -5.70
C GLY A 133 -23.26 -5.37 -6.51
N TYR A 134 -22.03 -5.52 -6.02
CA TYR A 134 -21.02 -6.36 -6.68
C TYR A 134 -21.12 -7.82 -6.26
N GLY A 135 -20.75 -8.71 -7.17
CA GLY A 135 -20.71 -10.15 -6.89
C GLY A 135 -19.39 -10.58 -6.26
N ILE A 136 -19.38 -11.72 -5.58
CA ILE A 136 -18.19 -12.31 -4.97
C ILE A 136 -17.99 -13.70 -5.55
N TYR A 137 -16.82 -13.96 -6.14
CA TYR A 137 -16.42 -15.29 -6.59
C TYR A 137 -15.94 -16.17 -5.44
N GLY A 138 -15.42 -15.54 -4.38
CA GLY A 138 -15.02 -16.21 -3.15
C GLY A 138 -13.63 -15.79 -2.67
N TRP A 139 -13.24 -16.39 -1.56
CA TRP A 139 -11.94 -16.22 -0.94
C TRP A 139 -10.93 -17.23 -1.49
N ARG A 140 -9.67 -16.80 -1.55
CA ARG A 140 -8.51 -17.60 -1.88
C ARG A 140 -7.46 -17.38 -0.80
N GLN A 141 -7.12 -18.41 -0.05
CA GLN A 141 -5.95 -18.35 0.82
C GLN A 141 -4.69 -18.20 -0.05
N VAL A 142 -3.83 -17.24 0.28
CA VAL A 142 -2.61 -17.00 -0.50
C VAL A 142 -1.58 -18.05 -0.13
N PRO A 143 -1.01 -18.80 -1.10
CA PRO A 143 0.08 -19.71 -0.83
C PRO A 143 1.26 -18.93 -0.27
N ILE A 144 1.74 -19.33 0.91
CA ILE A 144 2.90 -18.73 1.57
C ILE A 144 3.85 -19.79 2.11
N ASP A 145 5.14 -19.51 2.08
CA ASP A 145 6.15 -20.31 2.80
C ASP A 145 6.61 -19.56 4.05
N VAL A 146 6.19 -20.04 5.22
CA VAL A 146 6.55 -19.42 6.50
C VAL A 146 7.94 -19.83 7.00
N SER A 147 8.63 -20.76 6.34
CA SER A 147 9.96 -21.21 6.75
C SER A 147 11.05 -20.15 6.53
N VAL A 148 10.78 -19.17 5.67
CA VAL A 148 11.70 -18.09 5.28
C VAL A 148 11.59 -16.86 6.17
N ILE A 149 10.56 -16.77 7.02
CA ILE A 149 10.43 -15.68 8.01
C ILE A 149 10.96 -16.12 9.37
N GLY A 150 11.42 -15.14 10.15
CA GLY A 150 11.83 -15.36 11.54
C GLY A 150 10.64 -15.48 12.49
N GLU A 151 10.93 -15.88 13.73
CA GLU A 151 9.89 -16.16 14.73
C GLU A 151 9.09 -14.90 15.08
N LYS A 152 9.76 -13.75 15.21
CA LYS A 152 9.10 -12.47 15.52
C LYS A 152 8.11 -12.07 14.42
N ALA A 153 8.51 -12.16 13.16
CA ALA A 153 7.63 -11.90 12.03
C ALA A 153 6.46 -12.90 11.96
N ASN A 154 6.71 -14.18 12.25
CA ASN A 154 5.65 -15.20 12.24
C ASN A 154 4.67 -15.06 13.41
N ALA A 155 5.12 -14.58 14.57
CA ALA A 155 4.28 -14.29 15.73
C ALA A 155 3.22 -13.21 15.42
N THR A 156 3.61 -12.15 14.71
CA THR A 156 2.69 -11.06 14.30
C THR A 156 2.12 -11.23 12.90
N ARG A 157 2.38 -12.37 12.23
CA ARG A 157 1.90 -12.67 10.88
C ARG A 157 0.37 -12.67 10.84
N PRO A 158 -0.27 -11.92 9.94
CA PRO A 158 -1.70 -12.04 9.70
C PRO A 158 -2.03 -13.30 8.92
N GLU A 159 -3.28 -13.73 8.96
CA GLU A 159 -3.77 -14.65 7.94
C GLU A 159 -3.96 -13.89 6.62
N ILE A 160 -3.46 -14.44 5.52
CA ILE A 160 -3.33 -13.70 4.25
C ILE A 160 -4.26 -14.33 3.23
N GLU A 161 -5.29 -13.59 2.87
CA GLU A 161 -6.32 -14.06 1.95
C GLU A 161 -6.62 -13.02 0.88
N GLN A 162 -7.07 -13.53 -0.26
CA GLN A 162 -7.55 -12.74 -1.37
C GLN A 162 -9.04 -12.93 -1.53
N ILE A 163 -9.77 -11.85 -1.78
CA ILE A 163 -11.17 -11.90 -2.19
C ILE A 163 -11.29 -11.51 -3.65
N MET A 164 -11.96 -12.34 -4.45
CA MET A 164 -12.15 -12.12 -5.90
C MET A 164 -13.58 -11.61 -6.14
N ILE A 165 -13.69 -10.46 -6.79
CA ILE A 165 -14.95 -9.68 -6.89
C ILE A 165 -15.35 -9.57 -8.36
N ASN A 166 -16.62 -9.85 -8.63
CA ASN A 166 -17.25 -9.68 -9.94
C ASN A 166 -17.85 -8.26 -10.05
N GLY A 167 -17.23 -7.43 -10.89
CA GLY A 167 -17.70 -6.08 -11.20
C GLY A 167 -18.82 -6.02 -12.24
N GLY A 168 -19.09 -7.11 -12.97
CA GLY A 168 -19.99 -7.09 -14.12
C GLY A 168 -19.46 -6.16 -15.23
N ASN A 169 -20.36 -5.49 -15.96
CA ASN A 169 -20.03 -4.58 -17.06
C ASN A 169 -19.75 -3.13 -16.62
N VAL A 170 -19.27 -2.92 -15.39
CA VAL A 170 -18.97 -1.59 -14.86
C VAL A 170 -17.74 -0.99 -15.55
N ASP A 171 -17.75 0.33 -15.78
CA ASP A 171 -16.57 1.04 -16.23
C ASP A 171 -15.41 0.89 -15.22
N PRO A 172 -14.17 0.58 -15.65
CA PRO A 172 -13.05 0.37 -14.72
C PRO A 172 -12.71 1.57 -13.83
N ALA A 173 -12.88 2.81 -14.30
CA ALA A 173 -12.61 3.99 -13.47
C ALA A 173 -13.69 4.18 -12.41
N ARG A 174 -14.96 3.91 -12.75
CA ARG A 174 -16.04 3.84 -11.77
C ARG A 174 -15.78 2.72 -10.74
N PHE A 175 -15.45 1.51 -11.20
CA PHE A 175 -15.23 0.37 -10.31
C PHE A 175 -14.12 0.63 -9.30
N GLU A 176 -13.01 1.23 -9.73
CA GLU A 176 -11.93 1.64 -8.84
C GLU A 176 -12.35 2.63 -7.75
N ARG A 177 -13.27 3.57 -8.06
CA ARG A 177 -13.79 4.52 -7.06
C ARG A 177 -14.77 3.84 -6.11
N ASP A 178 -15.63 2.96 -6.64
CA ASP A 178 -16.56 2.21 -5.82
C ASP A 178 -15.78 1.29 -4.86
N LEU A 179 -14.72 0.61 -5.32
CA LEU A 179 -13.81 -0.18 -4.48
C LEU A 179 -13.05 0.65 -3.45
N TYR A 180 -12.66 1.89 -3.78
CA TYR A 180 -12.09 2.82 -2.81
C TYR A 180 -13.08 3.10 -1.67
N VAL A 181 -14.32 3.47 -2.00
CA VAL A 181 -15.36 3.74 -0.99
C VAL A 181 -15.68 2.49 -0.17
N ILE A 182 -15.83 1.33 -0.82
CA ILE A 182 -16.04 0.03 -0.15
C ILE A 182 -14.92 -0.21 0.86
N ARG A 183 -13.65 -0.02 0.49
CA ARG A 183 -12.52 -0.18 1.43
C ARG A 183 -12.65 0.78 2.62
N ARG A 184 -13.01 2.05 2.41
CA ARG A 184 -13.20 3.03 3.49
C ARG A 184 -14.30 2.59 4.46
N ARG A 185 -15.40 2.06 3.93
CA ARG A 185 -16.50 1.51 4.74
C ARG A 185 -16.08 0.28 5.51
N ILE A 186 -15.37 -0.66 4.89
CA ILE A 186 -14.79 -1.83 5.56
C ILE A 186 -13.89 -1.40 6.72
N GLU A 187 -12.97 -0.45 6.48
CA GLU A 187 -12.06 0.06 7.51
C GLU A 187 -12.81 0.67 8.70
N LYS A 188 -13.91 1.40 8.44
CA LYS A 188 -14.78 1.93 9.51
C LYS A 188 -15.52 0.86 10.29
N GLN A 189 -16.11 -0.10 9.59
CA GLN A 189 -16.82 -1.21 10.23
C GLN A 189 -15.87 -2.09 11.05
N ALA A 190 -14.63 -2.28 10.58
CA ALA A 190 -13.60 -2.99 11.32
C ALA A 190 -13.29 -2.32 12.67
N ILE A 191 -13.18 -0.98 12.68
CA ILE A 191 -12.99 -0.20 13.91
C ILE A 191 -14.20 -0.34 14.84
N ALA A 192 -15.42 -0.20 14.30
CA ALA A 192 -16.65 -0.33 15.07
C ALA A 192 -16.82 -1.73 15.67
N ALA A 193 -16.41 -2.77 14.94
CA ALA A 193 -16.42 -4.16 15.37
C ALA A 193 -15.19 -4.57 16.20
N GLN A 194 -14.29 -3.62 16.51
CA GLN A 194 -13.09 -3.83 17.32
C GLN A 194 -12.14 -4.91 16.78
N VAL A 195 -12.04 -5.04 15.45
CA VAL A 195 -11.14 -5.97 14.75
C VAL A 195 -10.05 -5.20 14.00
N ALA A 196 -9.22 -4.47 14.76
CA ALA A 196 -8.20 -3.55 14.22
C ALA A 196 -7.08 -4.24 13.40
N GLU A 197 -6.96 -5.57 13.49
CA GLU A 197 -6.02 -6.37 12.69
C GLU A 197 -6.46 -6.51 11.22
N LEU A 198 -7.73 -6.26 10.90
CA LEU A 198 -8.23 -6.27 9.52
C LEU A 198 -7.56 -5.15 8.72
N TYR A 199 -6.75 -5.52 7.73
CA TYR A 199 -6.05 -4.56 6.88
C TYR A 199 -6.10 -4.96 5.41
N LEU A 200 -6.55 -4.04 4.56
CA LEU A 200 -6.55 -4.21 3.11
C LEU A 200 -5.27 -3.58 2.54
N CYS A 201 -4.35 -4.43 2.08
CA CYS A 201 -3.14 -4.01 1.36
C CYS A 201 -3.53 -3.30 0.07
N SER A 202 -4.42 -3.92 -0.71
CA SER A 202 -5.01 -3.38 -1.93
C SER A 202 -6.44 -3.89 -2.07
N LEU A 203 -7.33 -3.08 -2.63
CA LEU A 203 -8.65 -3.50 -3.11
C LEU A 203 -8.92 -2.75 -4.41
N SER A 204 -8.74 -3.41 -5.55
CA SER A 204 -8.66 -2.76 -6.85
C SER A 204 -8.99 -3.74 -7.98
N CYS A 205 -9.43 -3.21 -9.13
CA CYS A 205 -9.52 -3.91 -10.40
C CYS A 205 -8.31 -3.67 -11.31
N ARG A 206 -7.35 -2.83 -10.89
CA ARG A 206 -6.14 -2.50 -11.65
C ARG A 206 -4.88 -3.10 -11.06
N SER A 207 -4.73 -3.07 -9.75
CA SER A 207 -3.45 -3.33 -9.10
C SER A 207 -3.54 -4.18 -7.84
N ILE A 208 -2.46 -4.87 -7.52
CA ILE A 208 -2.36 -5.75 -6.36
C ILE A 208 -0.99 -5.58 -5.69
N ILE A 209 -0.98 -5.65 -4.36
CA ILE A 209 0.22 -5.44 -3.55
C ILE A 209 0.54 -6.72 -2.79
N TYR A 210 1.74 -7.26 -3.04
CA TYR A 210 2.32 -8.37 -2.28
C TYR A 210 3.40 -7.80 -1.37
N LYS A 211 3.13 -7.76 -0.07
CA LYS A 211 4.04 -7.22 0.94
C LYS A 211 4.01 -8.01 2.24
N GLY A 212 5.02 -7.85 3.08
CA GLY A 212 5.10 -8.49 4.39
C GLY A 212 6.44 -8.28 5.10
N MET A 213 6.60 -8.96 6.23
CA MET A 213 7.77 -8.84 7.11
C MET A 213 8.79 -9.94 6.81
N PHE A 214 9.43 -9.84 5.66
CA PHE A 214 10.51 -10.72 5.20
C PHE A 214 11.61 -9.88 4.56
N LEU A 215 12.79 -10.46 4.38
CA LEU A 215 13.86 -9.85 3.59
C LEU A 215 13.39 -9.67 2.14
N ALA A 216 13.69 -8.53 1.52
CA ALA A 216 13.37 -8.30 0.10
C ALA A 216 13.83 -9.43 -0.83
N ALA A 217 14.98 -10.05 -0.54
CA ALA A 217 15.49 -11.16 -1.32
C ALA A 217 14.58 -12.40 -1.29
N SER A 218 13.83 -12.59 -0.20
CA SER A 218 12.94 -13.72 0.06
C SER A 218 11.49 -13.47 -0.35
N LEU A 219 11.19 -12.35 -1.03
CA LEU A 219 9.83 -12.02 -1.48
C LEU A 219 9.18 -13.18 -2.26
N THR A 220 9.89 -13.75 -3.22
CA THR A 220 9.38 -14.84 -4.07
C THR A 220 9.31 -16.18 -3.36
N ASP A 221 10.11 -16.35 -2.32
CA ASP A 221 10.11 -17.59 -1.53
C ASP A 221 8.89 -17.57 -0.61
N PHE A 222 8.62 -16.43 0.05
CA PHE A 222 7.42 -16.23 0.86
C PHE A 222 6.14 -16.21 0.03
N TYR A 223 6.14 -15.59 -1.16
CA TYR A 223 4.98 -15.55 -2.08
C TYR A 223 5.28 -16.25 -3.41
N PRO A 224 5.08 -17.57 -3.50
CA PRO A 224 5.32 -18.35 -4.71
C PRO A 224 4.47 -17.92 -5.92
N ASP A 225 3.32 -17.28 -5.71
CA ASP A 225 2.48 -16.70 -6.77
C ASP A 225 3.31 -15.85 -7.75
N LEU A 226 4.28 -15.09 -7.23
CA LEU A 226 5.13 -14.18 -8.02
C LEU A 226 6.07 -14.92 -8.99
N LEU A 227 6.26 -16.23 -8.83
CA LEU A 227 7.03 -17.07 -9.75
C LEU A 227 6.21 -17.53 -10.96
N ASP A 228 4.88 -17.40 -10.93
CA ASP A 228 4.02 -17.80 -12.03
C ASP A 228 4.19 -16.88 -13.25
N LYS A 229 4.32 -17.48 -14.44
CA LYS A 229 4.54 -16.75 -15.70
C LYS A 229 3.38 -15.85 -16.10
N ARG A 230 2.17 -16.10 -15.58
CA ARG A 230 0.98 -15.28 -15.80
C ARG A 230 1.02 -13.97 -15.03
N PHE A 231 1.94 -13.81 -14.07
CA PHE A 231 2.22 -12.51 -13.46
C PHE A 231 2.95 -11.63 -14.47
N VAL A 232 2.15 -10.86 -15.22
CA VAL A 232 2.58 -9.86 -16.19
C VAL A 232 2.05 -8.49 -15.79
N SER A 233 2.87 -7.46 -15.97
CA SER A 233 2.54 -6.09 -15.59
C SER A 233 3.22 -5.09 -16.51
N ARG A 234 2.62 -3.91 -16.69
CA ARG A 234 3.27 -2.75 -17.33
C ARG A 234 4.23 -2.05 -16.39
N PHE A 235 4.04 -2.21 -15.08
CA PHE A 235 4.89 -1.58 -14.08
C PHE A 235 5.16 -2.49 -12.88
N ALA A 236 6.22 -2.21 -12.16
CA ALA A 236 6.47 -2.75 -10.84
C ALA A 236 7.00 -1.63 -9.94
N ILE A 237 6.29 -1.34 -8.85
CA ILE A 237 6.80 -0.49 -7.77
C ILE A 237 7.26 -1.41 -6.66
N TYR A 238 8.47 -1.22 -6.17
CA TYR A 238 9.03 -2.06 -5.13
C TYR A 238 9.64 -1.23 -4.00
N HIS A 239 9.65 -1.82 -2.80
CA HIS A 239 10.17 -1.17 -1.62
C HIS A 239 10.76 -2.16 -0.61
N GLN A 240 11.86 -1.78 0.03
CA GLN A 240 12.42 -2.40 1.22
C GLN A 240 12.50 -1.35 2.33
N ARG A 241 11.88 -1.63 3.46
CA ARG A 241 11.88 -0.76 4.65
C ARG A 241 13.13 -1.00 5.49
N TYR A 242 13.57 0.06 6.16
CA TYR A 242 14.42 0.02 7.34
C TYR A 242 13.69 0.82 8.42
N SER A 243 13.49 0.25 9.60
CA SER A 243 12.82 0.89 10.73
C SER A 243 13.72 0.94 11.94
N THR A 244 13.60 2.00 12.74
CA THR A 244 14.21 2.07 14.07
C THR A 244 13.42 1.28 15.13
N ASN A 245 12.27 0.71 14.79
CA ASN A 245 11.49 -0.12 15.72
C ASN A 245 11.93 -1.59 15.67
N THR A 246 11.84 -2.28 16.81
CA THR A 246 12.11 -3.71 16.92
C THR A 246 10.83 -4.57 16.84
N PHE A 247 9.68 -3.95 16.52
CA PHE A 247 8.36 -4.55 16.58
C PHE A 247 7.74 -4.72 15.20
N PRO A 248 7.82 -5.93 14.60
CA PRO A 248 7.42 -6.15 13.23
C PRO A 248 5.91 -5.97 13.05
N THR A 249 5.53 -4.97 12.23
CA THR A 249 4.13 -4.64 11.95
C THR A 249 3.85 -4.77 10.45
N TRP A 250 3.23 -5.88 10.06
CA TRP A 250 2.99 -6.26 8.65
C TRP A 250 2.28 -5.20 7.81
N ARG A 251 1.30 -4.50 8.38
CA ARG A 251 0.55 -3.43 7.68
C ARG A 251 1.42 -2.21 7.29
N LEU A 252 2.55 -1.99 7.98
CA LEU A 252 3.45 -0.86 7.73
C LEU A 252 4.51 -1.16 6.65
N ALA A 253 4.65 -2.41 6.23
CA ALA A 253 5.44 -2.73 5.03
C ALA A 253 4.86 -1.95 3.84
N GLN A 254 5.74 -1.61 2.89
CA GLN A 254 5.41 -0.89 1.66
C GLN A 254 5.62 -1.81 0.44
N PRO A 255 5.03 -1.51 -0.73
CA PRO A 255 4.25 -0.31 -1.08
C PRO A 255 2.92 -0.12 -0.33
N PHE A 256 2.43 1.12 -0.33
CA PHE A 256 1.04 1.43 -0.04
C PHE A 256 0.23 1.50 -1.35
N ARG A 257 -1.03 1.95 -1.30
CA ARG A 257 -2.03 1.71 -2.36
C ARG A 257 -1.71 2.47 -3.64
N MET A 258 -1.16 3.66 -3.50
CA MET A 258 -0.77 4.54 -4.61
C MET A 258 0.73 4.77 -4.67
N LEU A 259 1.44 4.72 -3.54
CA LEU A 259 2.86 5.07 -3.49
C LEU A 259 3.72 4.18 -2.59
N ALA A 260 5.02 4.19 -2.90
CA ALA A 260 6.11 3.81 -2.02
C ALA A 260 7.03 5.02 -1.82
N HIS A 261 7.63 5.13 -0.64
CA HIS A 261 8.37 6.30 -0.19
C HIS A 261 9.65 5.87 0.54
N ASN A 262 10.78 6.35 0.03
CA ASN A 262 12.03 6.38 0.77
C ASN A 262 12.25 7.78 1.31
N GLY A 263 12.17 7.94 2.62
CA GLY A 263 12.21 9.26 3.21
C GLY A 263 11.52 9.37 4.55
N GLU A 264 11.28 10.61 4.95
CA GLU A 264 10.54 10.97 6.16
C GLU A 264 9.83 12.30 5.92
N ILE A 265 8.53 12.36 6.22
CA ILE A 265 7.76 13.60 6.13
C ILE A 265 7.85 14.36 7.47
N ASN A 266 8.76 15.32 7.56
CA ASN A 266 9.04 16.07 8.81
C ASN A 266 7.96 17.14 9.14
N THR A 267 7.04 17.38 8.23
CA THR A 267 5.89 18.31 8.40
C THR A 267 4.59 17.60 8.80
N LEU A 268 4.65 16.29 9.09
CA LEU A 268 3.47 15.42 9.26
C LEU A 268 2.42 15.98 10.21
N SER A 269 2.81 16.44 11.41
CA SER A 269 1.85 16.92 12.42
C SER A 269 1.05 18.13 11.93
N GLY A 270 1.68 19.05 11.20
CA GLY A 270 1.02 20.18 10.55
C GLY A 270 0.05 19.69 9.47
N ASN A 271 0.52 18.82 8.59
CA ASN A 271 -0.28 18.29 7.47
C ASN A 271 -1.52 17.54 7.95
N VAL A 272 -1.38 16.70 8.98
CA VAL A 272 -2.51 15.97 9.58
C VAL A 272 -3.54 16.94 10.16
N ASN A 273 -3.11 18.03 10.80
CA ASN A 273 -4.03 19.01 11.36
C ASN A 273 -4.71 19.87 10.28
N TRP A 274 -3.99 20.23 9.22
CA TRP A 274 -4.58 20.89 8.07
C TRP A 274 -5.59 20.00 7.34
N MET A 275 -5.30 18.70 7.20
CA MET A 275 -6.26 17.76 6.63
C MET A 275 -7.59 17.72 7.38
N LYS A 276 -7.59 17.82 8.72
CA LYS A 276 -8.84 17.94 9.49
C LYS A 276 -9.65 19.18 9.11
N SER A 277 -8.97 20.27 8.74
CA SER A 277 -9.62 21.50 8.28
C SER A 277 -10.11 21.35 6.84
N HIS A 278 -9.27 20.81 5.95
CA HIS A 278 -9.60 20.54 4.55
C HIS A 278 -10.80 19.60 4.41
N GLU A 279 -10.89 18.58 5.27
CA GLU A 279 -11.99 17.62 5.33
C GLU A 279 -13.38 18.28 5.48
N THR A 280 -13.46 19.44 6.14
CA THR A 280 -14.74 20.15 6.33
C THR A 280 -15.34 20.69 5.03
N ARG A 281 -14.51 20.86 3.99
CA ARG A 281 -14.89 21.44 2.69
C ARG A 281 -14.61 20.51 1.52
N LEU A 282 -14.27 19.25 1.76
CA LEU A 282 -14.08 18.27 0.68
C LEU A 282 -15.38 18.13 -0.12
N ALA A 283 -15.26 18.36 -1.42
CA ALA A 283 -16.29 18.11 -2.41
C ALA A 283 -15.62 17.60 -3.70
N ALA A 284 -16.18 16.55 -4.25
CA ALA A 284 -15.81 15.98 -5.53
C ALA A 284 -17.05 15.28 -6.09
N GLY A 285 -17.57 15.74 -7.23
CA GLY A 285 -18.90 15.32 -7.73
C GLY A 285 -19.13 13.80 -7.77
N GLU A 286 -18.06 13.02 -7.96
CA GLU A 286 -18.10 11.56 -8.06
C GLU A 286 -17.98 10.85 -6.70
N LEU A 287 -17.56 11.55 -5.65
CA LEU A 287 -17.43 11.04 -4.27
C LEU A 287 -18.39 11.72 -3.29
N ASP A 288 -19.12 12.78 -3.69
CA ASP A 288 -19.96 13.57 -2.80
C ASP A 288 -21.00 12.72 -2.05
N ALA A 289 -21.59 11.73 -2.72
CA ALA A 289 -22.55 10.79 -2.11
C ALA A 289 -21.94 9.92 -1.00
N TYR A 290 -20.61 9.78 -0.98
CA TYR A 290 -19.84 8.91 -0.09
C TYR A 290 -18.81 9.66 0.73
N ILE A 291 -18.83 11.00 0.74
CA ILE A 291 -17.74 11.78 1.34
C ILE A 291 -17.64 11.55 2.85
N GLU A 292 -18.78 11.35 3.50
CA GLU A 292 -18.82 11.00 4.92
C GLU A 292 -18.27 9.60 5.17
N ASP A 293 -18.43 8.65 4.24
CA ASP A 293 -17.80 7.32 4.30
C ASP A 293 -16.27 7.40 4.18
N VAL A 294 -15.75 8.38 3.44
CA VAL A 294 -14.31 8.59 3.25
C VAL A 294 -13.63 9.20 4.49
N LYS A 295 -14.31 10.11 5.20
CA LYS A 295 -13.78 10.81 6.39
C LYS A 295 -13.74 9.92 7.65
N PRO A 296 -12.75 10.09 8.54
CA PRO A 296 -11.55 10.94 8.39
C PRO A 296 -10.63 10.34 7.33
N VAL A 297 -10.05 11.16 6.45
CA VAL A 297 -9.14 10.72 5.38
C VAL A 297 -7.91 10.09 6.00
N VAL A 298 -7.32 10.78 6.98
CA VAL A 298 -6.17 10.30 7.75
C VAL A 298 -6.63 9.41 8.90
N GLN A 299 -6.24 8.14 8.86
CA GLN A 299 -6.48 7.18 9.93
C GLN A 299 -5.50 7.36 11.10
N ALA A 300 -6.02 7.21 12.32
CA ALA A 300 -5.18 7.19 13.52
C ALA A 300 -4.16 6.05 13.50
N GLY A 301 -2.95 6.29 14.02
CA GLY A 301 -1.89 5.27 14.06
C GLY A 301 -1.30 4.89 12.68
N SER A 302 -1.45 5.77 11.70
CA SER A 302 -0.78 5.69 10.40
C SER A 302 0.67 6.17 10.51
N SER A 303 1.60 5.53 9.78
CA SER A 303 2.92 6.11 9.56
C SER A 303 2.82 7.37 8.70
N ASP A 304 3.91 8.14 8.64
CA ASP A 304 4.02 9.33 7.80
C ASP A 304 3.65 9.04 6.32
N THR A 305 4.17 7.94 5.80
CA THR A 305 4.01 7.50 4.43
C THR A 305 2.60 6.97 4.20
N ALA A 306 2.05 6.19 5.13
CA ALA A 306 0.67 5.74 5.05
C ALA A 306 -0.30 6.93 5.03
N THR A 307 0.02 7.99 5.77
CA THR A 307 -0.77 9.22 5.82
C THR A 307 -0.70 9.96 4.47
N LEU A 308 0.50 10.09 3.90
CA LEU A 308 0.67 10.66 2.55
C LEU A 308 -0.08 9.85 1.49
N ASP A 309 -0.02 8.52 1.53
CA ASP A 309 -0.73 7.62 0.61
C ASP A 309 -2.25 7.81 0.66
N GLN A 310 -2.84 7.96 1.86
CA GLN A 310 -4.27 8.20 2.05
C GLN A 310 -4.73 9.51 1.38
N VAL A 311 -3.96 10.59 1.53
CA VAL A 311 -4.24 11.88 0.90
C VAL A 311 -4.01 11.82 -0.60
N PHE A 312 -2.94 11.16 -1.04
CA PHE A 312 -2.64 10.94 -2.45
C PHE A 312 -3.78 10.18 -3.14
N GLU A 313 -4.25 9.10 -2.53
CA GLU A 313 -5.35 8.29 -3.03
C GLU A 313 -6.66 9.07 -3.09
N LEU A 314 -7.00 9.86 -2.07
CA LEU A 314 -8.17 10.75 -2.12
C LEU A 314 -8.13 11.67 -3.35
N LEU A 315 -7.00 12.36 -3.56
CA LEU A 315 -6.85 13.31 -4.67
C LEU A 315 -6.96 12.61 -6.03
N VAL A 316 -6.39 11.41 -6.17
CA VAL A 316 -6.49 10.59 -7.37
C VAL A 316 -7.92 10.12 -7.62
N ARG A 317 -8.60 9.59 -6.59
CA ARG A 317 -9.98 9.10 -6.71
C ARG A 317 -10.99 10.23 -6.95
N ALA A 318 -10.65 11.45 -6.52
CA ALA A 318 -11.40 12.67 -6.83
C ALA A 318 -11.16 13.20 -8.26
N GLY A 319 -10.23 12.61 -9.02
CA GLY A 319 -10.06 12.85 -10.46
C GLY A 319 -8.75 13.52 -10.88
N ARG A 320 -7.81 13.76 -9.96
CA ARG A 320 -6.47 14.24 -10.33
C ARG A 320 -5.60 13.06 -10.78
N ASP A 321 -4.67 13.30 -11.69
CA ASP A 321 -3.68 12.28 -12.06
C ASP A 321 -2.52 12.24 -11.03
N ALA A 322 -1.70 11.19 -11.10
CA ALA A 322 -0.55 11.03 -10.21
C ALA A 322 0.45 12.20 -10.31
N PRO A 323 0.83 12.71 -11.50
CA PRO A 323 1.70 13.89 -11.60
C PRO A 323 1.16 15.14 -10.89
N MET A 324 -0.12 15.48 -11.09
CA MET A 324 -0.75 16.63 -10.44
C MET A 324 -0.86 16.43 -8.93
N THR A 325 -1.20 15.21 -8.49
CA THR A 325 -1.26 14.88 -7.07
C THR A 325 0.10 15.02 -6.41
N LYS A 326 1.18 14.55 -7.05
CA LYS A 326 2.56 14.79 -6.61
C LYS A 326 2.87 16.28 -6.53
N ALA A 327 2.47 17.07 -7.53
CA ALA A 327 2.73 18.50 -7.54
C ALA A 327 1.98 19.24 -6.42
N LEU A 328 0.78 18.79 -6.06
CA LEU A 328 0.01 19.36 -4.93
C LEU A 328 0.63 19.03 -3.58
N THR A 329 0.99 17.77 -3.36
CA THR A 329 1.49 17.32 -2.05
C THR A 329 2.98 17.61 -1.87
N ILE A 330 3.80 17.42 -2.91
CA ILE A 330 5.26 17.61 -2.89
C ILE A 330 5.68 18.54 -4.05
N PRO A 331 5.30 19.84 -4.00
CA PRO A 331 5.63 20.81 -5.04
C PRO A 331 7.14 21.09 -5.11
N ALA A 332 7.61 21.43 -6.32
CA ALA A 332 8.96 21.96 -6.49
C ALA A 332 9.08 23.36 -5.84
N SER A 333 10.28 23.74 -5.46
CA SER A 333 10.55 25.07 -4.92
C SER A 333 10.45 26.14 -6.01
N VAL A 334 9.68 27.22 -5.77
CA VAL A 334 9.56 28.38 -6.64
C VAL A 334 10.29 29.55 -5.97
N GLY A 335 11.60 29.65 -6.20
CA GLY A 335 12.46 30.72 -5.67
C GLY A 335 12.83 31.76 -6.73
N GLN A 336 13.44 32.88 -6.30
CA GLN A 336 13.87 33.96 -7.20
C GLN A 336 14.88 33.51 -8.27
N ASP A 337 15.75 32.54 -7.95
CA ASP A 337 16.78 32.00 -8.85
C ASP A 337 16.37 30.68 -9.55
N ALA A 338 15.09 30.30 -9.49
CA ALA A 338 14.64 29.06 -10.10
C ALA A 338 14.72 29.13 -11.64
N THR A 339 15.46 28.20 -12.26
CA THR A 339 15.49 27.99 -13.71
C THR A 339 14.19 27.32 -14.19
N MET A 340 13.08 28.06 -14.08
CA MET A 340 11.73 27.55 -14.28
C MET A 340 10.95 28.42 -15.27
N LYS A 341 10.26 27.79 -16.23
CA LYS A 341 9.32 28.50 -17.12
C LYS A 341 8.19 29.12 -16.29
N LYS A 342 7.76 30.33 -16.65
CA LYS A 342 6.68 31.03 -15.95
C LYS A 342 5.42 30.18 -15.75
N SER A 343 4.97 29.45 -16.78
CA SER A 343 3.81 28.57 -16.68
C SER A 343 3.96 27.45 -15.63
N HIS A 344 5.17 26.94 -15.40
CA HIS A 344 5.43 25.96 -14.36
C HIS A 344 5.44 26.62 -12.98
N ALA A 345 6.02 27.81 -12.86
CA ALA A 345 6.01 28.57 -11.62
C ALA A 345 4.57 28.91 -11.20
N ASP A 346 3.74 29.39 -12.13
CA ASP A 346 2.32 29.69 -11.90
C ASP A 346 1.56 28.43 -11.42
N MET A 347 1.86 27.26 -11.98
CA MET A 347 1.26 25.98 -11.58
C MET A 347 1.70 25.53 -10.18
N PHE A 348 2.97 25.65 -9.82
CA PHE A 348 3.41 25.34 -8.45
C PHE A 348 2.93 26.37 -7.42
N LEU A 349 2.80 27.65 -7.80
CA LEU A 349 2.16 28.67 -6.96
C LEU A 349 0.68 28.36 -6.72
N TYR A 350 -0.04 27.88 -7.74
CA TYR A 350 -1.38 27.33 -7.56
C TYR A 350 -1.39 26.17 -6.56
N CYS A 351 -0.45 25.22 -6.68
CA CYS A 351 -0.36 24.09 -5.75
C CYS A 351 -0.20 24.57 -4.30
N ASN A 352 0.76 25.46 -4.05
CA ASN A 352 1.02 26.03 -2.72
C ASN A 352 -0.15 26.84 -2.16
N ALA A 353 -1.02 27.39 -3.03
CA ALA A 353 -2.23 28.11 -2.60
C ALA A 353 -3.38 27.16 -2.21
N VAL A 354 -3.36 25.92 -2.70
CA VAL A 354 -4.41 24.91 -2.47
C VAL A 354 -4.06 23.99 -1.31
N MET A 355 -2.82 23.51 -1.26
CA MET A 355 -2.36 22.48 -0.33
C MET A 355 -1.01 22.90 0.26
N GLU A 356 -0.90 22.82 1.58
CA GLU A 356 0.38 22.94 2.24
C GLU A 356 1.33 21.77 1.86
N PRO A 357 2.62 22.03 1.60
CA PRO A 357 3.55 20.99 1.20
C PRO A 357 3.79 19.94 2.28
N TRP A 358 3.81 18.68 1.85
CA TRP A 358 4.26 17.52 2.62
C TRP A 358 5.77 17.40 2.47
N ASP A 359 6.47 18.22 3.24
CA ASP A 359 7.92 18.39 3.18
C ASP A 359 8.69 17.38 4.03
N GLY A 360 9.97 17.23 3.70
CA GLY A 360 10.90 16.25 4.26
C GLY A 360 11.68 15.51 3.16
N PRO A 361 12.77 14.80 3.49
CA PRO A 361 13.49 14.00 2.50
C PRO A 361 12.55 12.97 1.88
N ALA A 362 12.37 12.98 0.55
CA ALA A 362 11.46 12.05 -0.10
C ALA A 362 11.94 11.66 -1.51
N ALA A 363 12.12 10.37 -1.73
CA ALA A 363 12.05 9.75 -3.05
C ALA A 363 10.81 8.87 -3.10
N ILE A 364 9.91 9.14 -4.05
CA ILE A 364 8.65 8.41 -4.20
C ILE A 364 8.58 7.68 -5.53
N ALA A 365 7.96 6.51 -5.51
CA ALA A 365 7.45 5.83 -6.69
C ALA A 365 5.94 5.68 -6.52
N ALA A 366 5.14 6.17 -7.47
CA ALA A 366 3.69 6.20 -7.33
C ALA A 366 2.96 5.91 -8.64
N THR A 367 1.69 5.53 -8.54
CA THR A 367 0.81 5.24 -9.69
C THR A 367 -0.64 5.60 -9.40
N ASP A 368 -1.37 6.06 -10.41
CA ASP A 368 -2.84 6.21 -10.39
C ASP A 368 -3.55 5.08 -11.17
N GLY A 369 -2.78 4.06 -11.59
CA GLY A 369 -3.20 2.98 -12.48
C GLY A 369 -3.08 3.28 -13.97
N ARG A 370 -2.79 4.53 -14.35
CA ARG A 370 -2.46 4.95 -15.72
C ARG A 370 -1.04 5.48 -15.82
N TRP A 371 -0.72 6.49 -15.03
CA TRP A 371 0.61 7.07 -14.89
C TRP A 371 1.39 6.30 -13.84
N VAL A 372 2.69 6.16 -14.08
CA VAL A 372 3.65 5.71 -13.08
C VAL A 372 4.74 6.75 -13.01
N ILE A 373 5.01 7.25 -11.80
CA ILE A 373 5.88 8.39 -11.58
C ILE A 373 7.00 8.05 -10.58
N GLY A 374 8.18 8.57 -10.87
CA GLY A 374 9.25 8.75 -9.88
C GLY A 374 9.33 10.23 -9.52
N GLY A 375 9.39 10.55 -8.23
CA GLY A 375 9.40 11.94 -7.76
C GLY A 375 10.37 12.15 -6.62
N LEU A 376 10.92 13.36 -6.54
CA LEU A 376 11.74 13.81 -5.41
C LEU A 376 11.03 14.93 -4.64
N ASP A 377 11.44 15.08 -3.38
CA ASP A 377 11.21 16.29 -2.60
C ASP A 377 11.89 17.52 -3.24
N ARG A 378 11.52 18.70 -2.76
CA ARG A 378 11.96 19.98 -3.32
C ARG A 378 13.47 20.23 -3.25
N ASN A 379 14.17 19.55 -2.35
CA ASN A 379 15.60 19.69 -2.10
C ASN A 379 16.41 18.50 -2.65
N GLY A 380 15.74 17.45 -3.15
CA GLY A 380 16.39 16.27 -3.72
C GLY A 380 17.22 15.50 -2.69
N LEU A 381 16.70 15.33 -1.48
CA LEU A 381 17.46 14.82 -0.32
C LEU A 381 17.65 13.30 -0.33
N ARG A 382 16.98 12.58 -1.23
CA ARG A 382 17.09 11.12 -1.39
C ARG A 382 17.52 10.75 -2.81
N PRO A 383 18.33 9.70 -2.99
CA PRO A 383 18.80 9.30 -4.30
C PRO A 383 17.69 8.60 -5.09
N LEU A 384 17.49 9.01 -6.35
CA LEU A 384 16.61 8.34 -7.30
C LEU A 384 17.27 8.33 -8.68
N ARG A 385 17.91 7.20 -9.02
CA ARG A 385 18.56 7.00 -10.33
C ARG A 385 17.65 6.21 -11.26
N TYR A 386 17.74 6.49 -12.56
CA TYR A 386 16.98 5.78 -13.58
C TYR A 386 17.85 5.43 -14.79
N THR A 387 17.38 4.48 -15.59
CA THR A 387 17.97 4.07 -16.87
C THR A 387 16.82 3.77 -17.83
N ILE A 388 17.02 4.07 -19.11
CA ILE A 388 16.09 3.76 -20.20
C ILE A 388 16.82 2.82 -21.14
N THR A 389 16.17 1.71 -21.51
CA THR A 389 16.74 0.63 -22.32
C THR A 389 16.02 0.48 -23.64
#